data_AF-A0A966EDJ2-F1
#
_entry.id   AF-A0A966EDJ2-F1
#
_cell.length_a   1.000
_cell.length_b   1.000
_cell.length_c   1.000
_cell.angle_alpha   90.00
_cell.angle_beta   90.00
_cell.angle_gamma   90.00
#
_symmetry.space_group_name_H-M   'P 1'
#
loop_
_entity.id
_entity.type
_entity.pdbx_description
1 polymer ?
#
loop_
_entity_poly.entity_id
_entity_poly.type
_entity_poly.pdbx_seq_one_letter_code
_entity_poly.pdbx_strand_id
1 'polypeptide(L)'
;MPGHGVVWKMKEDLSGPYPGFGLGALDAFDGYVSYRLLDEDALFREIAEMRVLVERSAPELVITQDLGIGMMLWMTHFFPAEPWARIQQPRCLAILDRMWREEGYFCREPYLPDTKIAFSNYGVSVGLQAVDAMPQRVQRLNRFFESYCSGDEYDYAAITHVMACSAHFPGVLIT
;
A
#
# COMPACT_ATOMS: atom_id res chain seq x y z
N MET A 1 -9.68 20.16 6.39
CA MET A 1 -9.21 21.52 6.05
C MET A 1 -8.40 21.42 4.78
N PRO A 2 -8.66 22.25 3.75
CA PRO A 2 -7.72 22.40 2.65
C PRO A 2 -6.33 22.72 3.21
N GLY A 3 -5.28 22.05 2.72
CA GLY A 3 -3.89 22.34 3.09
C GLY A 3 -3.37 21.69 4.39
N HIS A 4 -4.04 20.67 4.94
CA HIS A 4 -3.52 19.90 6.10
C HIS A 4 -3.35 18.43 5.75
N GLY A 5 -2.14 17.90 5.91
CA GLY A 5 -1.75 16.52 5.64
C GLY A 5 -0.23 16.37 5.60
N VAL A 6 0.27 15.19 5.23
CA VAL A 6 1.71 14.94 5.07
C VAL A 6 2.09 15.23 3.62
N VAL A 7 3.15 16.02 3.39
CA VAL A 7 3.72 16.22 2.06
C VAL A 7 4.47 14.96 1.68
N TRP A 8 3.98 14.23 0.67
CA TRP A 8 4.51 12.91 0.34
C TRP A 8 5.86 12.95 -0.39
N LYS A 9 6.25 14.12 -0.90
CA LYS A 9 7.53 14.30 -1.57
C LYS A 9 8.16 15.63 -1.24
N MET A 10 9.29 15.57 -0.56
CA MET A 10 10.14 16.72 -0.23
C MET A 10 11.33 16.79 -1.18
N LYS A 11 11.98 17.96 -1.24
CA LYS A 11 13.33 18.07 -1.81
C LYS A 11 14.32 17.28 -0.95
N GLU A 12 15.45 16.87 -1.56
CA GLU A 12 16.49 16.10 -0.86
C GLU A 12 17.07 16.83 0.35
N ASP A 13 17.13 18.16 0.30
CA ASP A 13 17.58 19.02 1.41
C ASP A 13 16.48 19.34 2.43
N LEU A 14 15.27 18.80 2.24
CA LEU A 14 14.07 19.05 3.04
C LEU A 14 13.65 20.53 3.14
N SER A 15 14.21 21.41 2.29
CA SER A 15 13.92 22.86 2.32
C SER A 15 12.48 23.19 1.92
N GLY A 16 11.76 22.24 1.34
CA GLY A 16 10.35 22.35 1.05
C GLY A 16 9.82 21.20 0.19
N PRO A 17 8.52 21.26 -0.18
CA PRO A 17 7.91 20.29 -1.07
C PRO A 17 8.61 20.22 -2.42
N TYR A 18 8.69 19.01 -2.98
CA TYR A 18 9.18 18.83 -4.34
C TYR A 18 8.18 19.44 -5.34
N PRO A 19 8.62 20.22 -6.35
CA PRO A 19 7.71 20.88 -7.28
C PRO A 19 6.73 19.91 -7.97
N GLY A 20 5.44 20.28 -8.00
CA GLY A 20 4.38 19.48 -8.63
C GLY A 20 3.76 18.40 -7.74
N PHE A 21 4.22 18.26 -6.49
CA PHE A 21 3.70 17.28 -5.54
C PHE A 21 2.94 17.96 -4.39
N GLY A 22 1.96 17.23 -3.84
CA GLY A 22 1.04 17.73 -2.82
C GLY A 22 1.02 16.87 -1.56
N LEU A 23 -0.14 16.84 -0.92
CA LEU A 23 -0.37 15.99 0.24
C LEU A 23 -0.59 14.53 -0.20
N GLY A 24 -0.01 13.62 0.56
CA GLY A 24 -0.14 12.20 0.36
C GLY A 24 -1.42 11.62 0.97
N ALA A 25 -1.96 10.59 0.33
CA ALA A 25 -3.20 9.94 0.79
C ALA A 25 -2.94 8.88 1.87
N LEU A 26 -1.79 8.22 1.83
CA LEU A 26 -1.43 7.11 2.73
C LEU A 26 -0.37 7.49 3.77
N ASP A 27 0.33 8.59 3.55
CA ASP A 27 1.52 9.00 4.30
C ASP A 27 1.23 9.26 5.77
N ALA A 28 0.02 9.72 6.11
CA ALA A 28 -0.40 9.82 7.51
C ALA A 28 -0.59 8.46 8.18
N PHE A 29 -1.07 7.45 7.43
CA PHE A 29 -1.23 6.09 7.93
C PHE A 29 0.13 5.42 8.11
N ASP A 30 1.01 5.57 7.12
CA ASP A 30 2.37 5.03 7.17
C ASP A 30 3.16 5.66 8.32
N GLY A 31 3.11 6.99 8.47
CA GLY A 31 3.69 7.70 9.60
C GLY A 31 3.12 7.22 10.94
N TYR A 32 1.79 7.09 11.05
CA TYR A 32 1.15 6.59 12.27
C TYR A 32 1.64 5.19 12.65
N VAL A 33 1.68 4.26 11.69
CA VAL A 33 2.13 2.90 11.92
C VAL A 33 3.63 2.87 12.27
N SER A 34 4.45 3.52 11.44
CA SER A 34 5.91 3.53 11.58
C SER A 34 6.35 4.13 12.91
N TYR A 35 5.80 5.27 13.33
CA TYR A 35 6.17 5.88 14.61
C TYR A 35 5.79 5.02 15.81
N ARG A 36 4.63 4.35 15.75
CA ARG A 36 4.20 3.44 16.83
C ARG A 36 5.04 2.18 16.93
N LEU A 37 5.48 1.64 15.80
CA LEU A 37 6.36 0.46 15.80
C LEU A 37 7.79 0.80 16.21
N LEU A 38 8.22 2.06 16.03
CA LEU A 38 9.57 2.50 16.36
C LEU A 38 9.75 2.78 17.86
N ASP A 39 8.98 3.72 18.41
CA ASP A 39 9.01 4.09 19.84
C ASP A 39 7.79 4.95 20.21
N GLU A 40 6.79 4.35 20.89
CA GLU A 40 5.56 5.08 21.24
C GLU A 40 5.78 6.22 22.26
N ASP A 41 6.75 6.06 23.18
CA ASP A 41 6.99 7.04 24.23
C ASP A 41 7.79 8.24 23.71
N ALA A 42 8.82 7.97 22.91
CA ALA A 42 9.66 9.03 22.33
C ALA A 42 8.92 9.84 21.25
N LEU A 43 8.01 9.21 20.49
CA LEU A 43 7.31 9.80 19.34
C LEU A 43 5.84 10.12 19.62
N PHE A 44 5.45 10.24 20.89
CA PHE A 44 4.03 10.40 21.27
C PHE A 44 3.35 11.61 20.61
N ARG A 45 4.11 12.68 20.30
CA ARG A 45 3.57 13.89 19.66
C ARG A 45 3.29 13.64 18.18
N GLU A 46 4.25 13.08 17.47
CA GLU A 46 4.16 12.73 16.05
C GLU A 46 3.05 11.70 15.83
N ILE A 47 2.94 10.70 16.72
CA ILE A 47 1.85 9.71 16.70
C ILE A 47 0.49 10.40 16.87
N ALA A 48 0.37 11.33 17.82
CA ALA A 48 -0.89 12.07 18.03
C ALA A 48 -1.26 12.94 16.82
N GLU A 49 -0.30 13.59 16.18
CA GLU A 49 -0.52 14.36 14.96
C GLU A 49 -0.97 13.48 13.79
N MET A 50 -0.30 12.34 13.58
CA MET A 50 -0.68 11.39 12.53
C MET A 50 -2.06 10.79 12.79
N ARG A 51 -2.38 10.47 14.06
CA ARG A 51 -3.71 9.96 14.45
C ARG A 51 -4.82 10.92 14.04
N VAL A 52 -4.66 12.22 14.28
CA VAL A 52 -5.66 13.23 13.89
C VAL A 52 -5.88 13.24 12.37
N LEU A 53 -4.83 13.07 11.57
CA LEU A 53 -4.93 13.00 10.11
C LEU A 53 -5.60 11.71 9.65
N VAL A 54 -5.25 10.58 10.26
CA VAL A 54 -5.84 9.26 9.98
C VAL A 54 -7.33 9.25 10.31
N GLU A 55 -7.73 9.66 11.50
CA GLU A 55 -9.13 9.66 11.94
C GLU A 55 -10.03 10.54 11.06
N ARG A 56 -9.48 11.65 10.55
CA ARG A 56 -10.19 12.54 9.64
C ARG A 56 -10.34 11.96 8.24
N SER A 57 -9.33 11.27 7.73
CA SER A 57 -9.29 10.80 6.34
C SER A 57 -9.89 9.41 6.15
N ALA A 58 -9.75 8.53 7.14
CA ALA A 58 -10.14 7.12 7.02
C ALA A 58 -11.61 6.86 6.60
N PRO A 59 -12.62 7.62 7.06
CA PRO A 59 -14.02 7.36 6.67
C PRO A 59 -14.26 7.54 5.16
N GLU A 60 -13.64 8.57 4.57
CA GLU A 60 -13.87 9.00 3.19
C GLU A 60 -12.83 8.45 2.21
N LEU A 61 -11.66 8.02 2.70
CA LEU A 61 -10.60 7.49 1.86
C LEU A 61 -11.04 6.21 1.14
N VAL A 62 -11.07 6.27 -0.20
CA VAL A 62 -11.27 5.14 -1.10
C VAL A 62 -10.02 4.98 -1.95
N ILE A 63 -9.37 3.81 -1.84
CA ILE A 63 -8.15 3.51 -2.57
C ILE A 63 -8.49 2.57 -3.71
N THR A 64 -8.31 3.03 -4.95
CA THR A 64 -8.63 2.24 -6.16
C THR A 64 -7.40 1.68 -6.86
N GLN A 65 -6.22 2.11 -6.47
CA GLN A 65 -4.97 1.73 -7.11
C GLN A 65 -4.33 0.51 -6.42
N ASP A 66 -3.90 -0.47 -7.21
CA ASP A 66 -3.31 -1.74 -6.75
C ASP A 66 -2.22 -1.55 -5.67
N LEU A 67 -1.19 -0.74 -5.92
CA LEU A 67 -0.11 -0.49 -4.97
C LEU A 67 -0.63 0.09 -3.65
N GLY A 68 -1.47 1.12 -3.73
CA GLY A 68 -2.04 1.76 -2.54
C GLY A 68 -2.89 0.80 -1.72
N ILE A 69 -3.64 -0.11 -2.38
CA ILE A 69 -4.40 -1.15 -1.70
C ILE A 69 -3.48 -2.15 -1.00
N GLY A 70 -2.43 -2.62 -1.69
CA GLY A 70 -1.42 -3.51 -1.10
C GLY A 70 -0.77 -2.90 0.15
N MET A 71 -0.36 -1.63 0.06
CA MET A 71 0.18 -0.86 1.19
C MET A 71 -0.82 -0.71 2.32
N MET A 72 -2.09 -0.40 2.04
CA MET A 72 -3.10 -0.26 3.08
C MET A 72 -3.38 -1.58 3.79
N LEU A 73 -3.55 -2.69 3.06
CA LEU A 73 -3.72 -4.01 3.65
C LEU A 73 -2.53 -4.37 4.55
N TRP A 74 -1.32 -4.12 4.07
CA TRP A 74 -0.12 -4.23 4.89
C TRP A 74 -0.22 -3.36 6.14
N MET A 75 -0.47 -2.05 6.06
CA MET A 75 -0.59 -1.22 7.27
C MET A 75 -1.67 -1.71 8.26
N THR A 76 -2.81 -2.23 7.77
CA THR A 76 -3.88 -2.72 8.66
C THR A 76 -3.49 -3.92 9.51
N HIS A 77 -2.50 -4.73 9.10
CA HIS A 77 -2.14 -5.95 9.84
C HIS A 77 -1.44 -5.66 11.18
N PHE A 78 -0.76 -4.52 11.32
CA PHE A 78 -0.06 -4.16 12.55
C PHE A 78 -1.03 -3.79 13.68
N PHE A 79 -2.13 -3.11 13.35
CA PHE A 79 -3.12 -2.64 14.33
C PHE A 79 -4.55 -2.98 13.88
N PRO A 80 -4.91 -4.27 13.75
CA PRO A 80 -6.18 -4.70 13.16
C PRO A 80 -7.41 -4.29 13.96
N ALA A 81 -7.22 -3.92 15.24
CA ALA A 81 -8.29 -3.45 16.12
C ALA A 81 -8.60 -1.94 15.96
N GLU A 82 -7.71 -1.17 15.32
CA GLU A 82 -7.92 0.27 15.14
C GLU A 82 -9.16 0.56 14.26
N PRO A 83 -9.95 1.60 14.57
CA PRO A 83 -11.14 1.93 13.80
C PRO A 83 -10.87 2.13 12.31
N TRP A 84 -9.76 2.81 11.96
CA TRP A 84 -9.39 3.03 10.57
C TRP A 84 -9.04 1.72 9.85
N ALA A 85 -8.40 0.77 10.54
CA ALA A 85 -8.04 -0.52 9.97
C ALA A 85 -9.28 -1.36 9.68
N ARG A 86 -10.24 -1.37 10.63
CA ARG A 86 -11.55 -2.04 10.46
C ARG A 86 -12.39 -1.46 9.31
N ILE A 87 -12.20 -0.19 8.97
CA ILE A 87 -12.84 0.45 7.82
C ILE A 87 -12.11 0.07 6.52
N GLN A 88 -10.78 0.23 6.51
CA GLN A 88 -9.98 0.16 5.29
C GLN A 88 -9.74 -1.27 4.80
N GLN A 89 -9.50 -2.24 5.69
CA GLN A 89 -9.25 -3.63 5.30
C GLN A 89 -10.38 -4.23 4.44
N PRO A 90 -11.66 -4.27 4.89
CA PRO A 90 -12.74 -4.82 4.06
C PRO A 90 -12.99 -4.00 2.79
N ARG A 91 -12.81 -2.67 2.82
CA ARG A 91 -12.97 -1.81 1.64
C ARG A 91 -11.91 -2.14 0.58
N CYS A 92 -10.66 -2.32 0.99
CA CYS A 92 -9.55 -2.74 0.13
C CYS A 92 -9.79 -4.11 -0.50
N LEU A 93 -10.19 -5.12 0.30
CA LEU A 93 -10.50 -6.46 -0.20
C LEU A 93 -11.63 -6.44 -1.24
N ALA A 94 -12.70 -5.67 -0.99
CA ALA A 94 -13.82 -5.54 -1.92
C ALA A 94 -13.44 -4.86 -3.24
N ILE A 95 -12.45 -3.96 -3.23
CA ILE A 95 -11.95 -3.32 -4.44
C ILE A 95 -11.03 -4.28 -5.21
N LEU A 96 -10.16 -5.03 -4.53
CA LEU A 96 -9.35 -6.08 -5.17
C LEU A 96 -10.22 -7.14 -5.85
N ASP A 97 -11.34 -7.53 -5.24
CA ASP A 97 -12.32 -8.43 -5.87
C ASP A 97 -12.79 -7.94 -7.24
N ARG A 98 -12.92 -6.62 -7.43
CA ARG A 98 -13.33 -6.01 -8.71
C ARG A 98 -12.17 -5.86 -9.70
N MET A 99 -10.94 -5.81 -9.20
CA MET A 99 -9.72 -5.64 -10.00
C MET A 99 -9.14 -6.98 -10.46
N TRP A 100 -9.62 -8.10 -9.90
CA TRP A 100 -9.13 -9.43 -10.24
C TRP A 100 -9.38 -9.77 -11.71
N ARG A 101 -8.34 -10.26 -12.38
CA ARG A 101 -8.34 -10.72 -13.76
C ARG A 101 -8.12 -12.22 -13.78
N GLU A 102 -8.94 -12.95 -14.54
CA GLU A 102 -8.87 -14.41 -14.59
C GLU A 102 -7.56 -14.94 -15.17
N GLU A 103 -6.82 -14.10 -15.87
CA GLU A 103 -5.46 -14.37 -16.31
C GLU A 103 -4.50 -14.56 -15.12
N GLY A 104 -4.84 -14.03 -13.94
CA GLY A 104 -4.08 -14.23 -12.70
C GLY A 104 -3.44 -12.97 -12.13
N TYR A 105 -3.95 -11.77 -12.43
CA TYR A 105 -3.38 -10.52 -11.91
C TYR A 105 -4.47 -9.55 -11.41
N PHE A 106 -4.07 -8.51 -10.68
CA PHE A 106 -4.94 -7.37 -10.39
C PHE A 106 -4.63 -6.23 -11.36
N CYS A 107 -5.66 -5.69 -12.02
CA CYS A 107 -5.49 -4.53 -12.87
C CYS A 107 -5.13 -3.28 -12.05
N ARG A 108 -4.61 -2.23 -12.68
CA ARG A 108 -4.09 -1.04 -11.98
C ARG A 108 -5.17 -0.33 -11.17
N GLU A 109 -6.35 -0.16 -11.77
CA GLU A 109 -7.56 0.39 -11.16
C GLU A 109 -8.80 -0.30 -11.76
N PRO A 110 -9.97 -0.29 -11.09
CA PRO A 110 -11.17 -0.97 -11.58
C PRO A 110 -11.63 -0.56 -12.99
N TYR A 111 -11.32 0.66 -13.42
CA TYR A 111 -11.67 1.19 -14.74
C TYR A 111 -10.54 1.08 -15.77
N LEU A 112 -9.40 0.50 -15.40
CA LEU A 112 -8.24 0.24 -16.28
C LEU A 112 -7.91 -1.27 -16.30
N PRO A 113 -8.82 -2.12 -16.82
CA PRO A 113 -8.73 -3.58 -16.69
C PRO A 113 -7.48 -4.20 -17.37
N ASP A 114 -6.94 -3.54 -18.39
CA ASP A 114 -5.82 -4.05 -19.19
C ASP A 114 -4.45 -3.57 -18.68
N THR A 115 -4.44 -2.58 -17.79
CA THR A 115 -3.22 -2.02 -17.19
C THR A 115 -2.82 -2.86 -15.98
N LYS A 116 -1.54 -3.25 -15.91
CA LYS A 116 -0.96 -4.05 -14.82
C LYS A 116 0.50 -3.69 -14.64
N ILE A 117 0.97 -3.72 -13.41
CA ILE A 117 2.35 -3.37 -13.06
C ILE A 117 2.86 -4.40 -12.05
N ALA A 118 3.97 -5.06 -12.39
CA ALA A 118 4.50 -6.20 -11.63
C ALA A 118 4.81 -5.85 -10.17
N PHE A 119 5.63 -4.82 -9.92
CA PHE A 119 6.00 -4.43 -8.55
C PHE A 119 4.78 -4.04 -7.70
N SER A 120 3.77 -3.39 -8.30
CA SER A 120 2.56 -2.98 -7.59
C SER A 120 1.69 -4.19 -7.23
N ASN A 121 1.59 -5.16 -8.14
CA ASN A 121 0.91 -6.43 -7.88
C ASN A 121 1.64 -7.28 -6.83
N TYR A 122 2.98 -7.29 -6.81
CA TYR A 122 3.73 -7.89 -5.72
C TYR A 122 3.46 -7.19 -4.38
N GLY A 123 3.26 -5.86 -4.37
CA GLY A 123 2.76 -5.14 -3.20
C GLY A 123 1.38 -5.62 -2.73
N VAL A 124 0.45 -5.86 -3.65
CA VAL A 124 -0.84 -6.50 -3.34
C VAL A 124 -0.65 -7.90 -2.75
N SER A 125 0.27 -8.69 -3.31
CA SER A 125 0.61 -10.03 -2.81
C SER A 125 1.05 -9.99 -1.34
N VAL A 126 1.95 -9.07 -0.98
CA VAL A 126 2.40 -8.87 0.41
C VAL A 126 1.24 -8.43 1.31
N GLY A 127 0.44 -7.45 0.88
CA GLY A 127 -0.70 -6.96 1.65
C GLY A 127 -1.77 -8.04 1.91
N LEU A 128 -2.10 -8.86 0.91
CA LEU A 128 -3.02 -9.98 1.05
C LEU A 128 -2.49 -11.04 2.02
N GLN A 129 -1.21 -11.38 1.94
CA GLN A 129 -0.57 -12.31 2.87
C GLN A 129 -0.57 -11.76 4.32
N ALA A 130 -0.32 -10.46 4.49
CA ALA A 130 -0.31 -9.80 5.80
C ALA A 130 -1.64 -9.90 6.55
N VAL A 131 -2.76 -9.92 5.82
CA VAL A 131 -4.11 -10.03 6.39
C VAL A 131 -4.74 -11.41 6.22
N ASP A 132 -3.95 -12.41 5.83
CA ASP A 132 -4.38 -13.80 5.55
C ASP A 132 -5.62 -13.89 4.63
N ALA A 133 -5.58 -13.17 3.50
CA ALA A 133 -6.67 -13.08 2.56
C ALA A 133 -6.31 -13.62 1.16
N MET A 134 -7.30 -14.25 0.52
CA MET A 134 -7.24 -14.68 -0.89
C MET A 134 -5.99 -15.51 -1.26
N PRO A 135 -5.60 -16.55 -0.49
CA PRO A 135 -4.33 -17.27 -0.69
C PRO A 135 -4.18 -17.89 -2.09
N GLN A 136 -5.29 -18.30 -2.71
CA GLN A 136 -5.29 -18.83 -4.07
C GLN A 136 -4.98 -17.75 -5.13
N ARG A 137 -5.43 -16.51 -4.90
CA ARG A 137 -5.10 -15.38 -5.79
C ARG A 137 -3.66 -14.96 -5.62
N VAL A 138 -3.13 -14.95 -4.39
CA VAL A 138 -1.69 -14.72 -4.13
C VAL A 138 -0.83 -15.71 -4.93
N GLN A 139 -1.15 -17.00 -4.91
CA GLN A 139 -0.40 -18.01 -5.66
C GLN A 139 -0.50 -17.80 -7.18
N ARG A 140 -1.69 -17.52 -7.71
CA ARG A 140 -1.89 -17.24 -9.14
C ARG A 140 -1.16 -15.98 -9.58
N LEU A 141 -1.17 -14.96 -8.72
CA LEU A 141 -0.52 -13.67 -8.93
C LEU A 141 0.99 -13.80 -9.05
N ASN A 142 1.62 -14.44 -8.07
CA ASN A 142 3.05 -14.67 -8.09
C ASN A 142 3.45 -15.47 -9.34
N ARG A 143 2.71 -16.55 -9.67
CA ARG A 143 2.97 -17.34 -10.88
C ARG A 143 2.81 -16.54 -12.18
N PHE A 144 1.81 -15.66 -12.27
CA PHE A 144 1.62 -14.84 -13.47
C PHE A 144 2.84 -13.96 -13.74
N PHE A 145 3.37 -13.31 -12.69
CA PHE A 145 4.49 -12.39 -12.81
C PHE A 145 5.88 -13.06 -12.85
N GLU A 146 5.99 -14.38 -12.66
CA GLU A 146 7.23 -15.13 -12.90
C GLU A 146 7.68 -15.11 -14.38
N SER A 147 6.72 -15.04 -15.32
CA SER A 147 7.00 -15.07 -16.76
C SER A 147 6.59 -13.81 -17.52
N TYR A 148 5.95 -12.85 -16.84
CA TYR A 148 5.48 -11.63 -17.45
C TYR A 148 6.62 -10.61 -17.63
N CYS A 149 6.69 -10.01 -18.83
CA CYS A 149 7.51 -8.84 -19.12
C CYS A 149 6.61 -7.71 -19.63
N SER A 150 6.74 -6.50 -19.08
CA SER A 150 6.01 -5.31 -19.58
C SER A 150 6.62 -4.75 -20.87
N GLY A 151 7.90 -5.06 -21.16
CA GLY A 151 8.64 -4.49 -22.28
C GLY A 151 9.11 -3.05 -22.04
N ASP A 152 9.08 -2.60 -20.79
CA ASP A 152 9.48 -1.25 -20.37
C ASP A 152 10.55 -1.28 -19.26
N GLU A 153 10.85 -0.14 -18.66
CA GLU A 153 11.89 -0.02 -17.63
C GLU A 153 11.62 -0.87 -16.38
N TYR A 154 10.38 -1.24 -16.10
CA TYR A 154 10.03 -1.99 -14.89
C TYR A 154 10.49 -3.44 -14.91
N ASP A 155 10.82 -3.99 -16.10
CA ASP A 155 11.38 -5.34 -16.23
C ASP A 155 12.79 -5.45 -15.62
N TYR A 156 13.51 -4.33 -15.54
CA TYR A 156 14.89 -4.26 -15.03
C TYR A 156 15.04 -3.38 -13.79
N ALA A 157 13.99 -2.65 -13.41
CA ALA A 157 14.00 -1.80 -12.24
C ALA A 157 14.18 -2.66 -10.97
N ALA A 158 15.17 -2.30 -10.16
CA ALA A 158 15.50 -3.03 -8.92
C ALA A 158 14.28 -3.22 -8.00
N ILE A 159 13.36 -2.25 -7.97
CA ILE A 159 12.13 -2.31 -7.17
C ILE A 159 11.27 -3.54 -7.53
N THR A 160 11.16 -3.91 -8.81
CA THR A 160 10.38 -5.07 -9.24
C THR A 160 10.95 -6.37 -8.66
N HIS A 161 12.28 -6.53 -8.71
CA HIS A 161 12.95 -7.70 -8.17
C HIS A 161 12.89 -7.77 -6.64
N VAL A 162 13.06 -6.64 -5.96
CA VAL A 162 12.91 -6.57 -4.49
C VAL A 162 11.49 -6.95 -4.09
N MET A 163 10.48 -6.39 -4.76
CA MET A 163 9.08 -6.69 -4.46
C MET A 163 8.72 -8.15 -4.79
N ALA A 164 9.29 -8.73 -5.85
CA ALA A 164 9.13 -10.16 -6.14
C ALA A 164 9.67 -11.01 -4.98
N CYS A 165 10.90 -10.76 -4.53
CA CYS A 165 11.47 -11.46 -3.38
C CYS A 165 10.59 -11.32 -2.13
N SER A 166 10.13 -10.11 -1.81
CA SER A 166 9.24 -9.86 -0.68
C SER A 166 7.90 -10.57 -0.81
N ALA A 167 7.33 -10.69 -2.01
CA ALA A 167 6.07 -11.39 -2.23
C ALA A 167 6.18 -12.91 -2.10
N HIS A 168 7.33 -13.50 -2.42
CA HIS A 168 7.58 -14.93 -2.26
C HIS A 168 8.09 -15.31 -0.86
N PHE A 169 8.81 -14.39 -0.21
CA PHE A 169 9.44 -14.60 1.10
C PHE A 169 9.18 -13.38 2.01
N PRO A 170 7.92 -13.13 2.41
CA PRO A 170 7.55 -11.92 3.12
C PRO A 170 8.22 -11.79 4.50
N GLY A 171 8.54 -12.92 5.15
CA GLY A 171 9.33 -12.93 6.38
C GLY A 171 8.81 -11.94 7.42
N VAL A 172 9.68 -11.06 7.90
CA VAL A 172 9.36 -10.06 8.92
C VAL A 172 8.39 -8.96 8.46
N LEU A 173 8.06 -8.89 7.17
CA LEU A 173 7.09 -7.92 6.67
C LEU A 173 5.65 -8.24 7.11
N ILE A 174 5.37 -9.48 7.54
CA ILE A 174 4.01 -9.93 7.88
C ILE A 174 3.92 -10.59 9.26
N THR A 175 4.92 -10.38 10.12
CA THR A 175 5.03 -11.00 11.47
C THR A 175 4.95 -9.98 12.58
#